data_AF-A0A317NPJ6-F1
#
_entry.id   AF-A0A317NPJ6-F1
#
_cell.length_a   1.000
_cell.length_b   1.000
_cell.length_c   1.000
_cell.angle_alpha   90.00
_cell.angle_beta   90.00
_cell.angle_gamma   90.00
#
_symmetry.space_group_name_H-M   'P 1'
#
loop_
_entity.id
_entity.type
_entity.pdbx_description
1 polymer ?
#
loop_
_entity_poly.entity_id
_entity_poly.type
_entity_poly.pdbx_seq_one_letter_code
_entity_poly.pdbx_strand_id
1 'polypeptide(L)'
;MKTLGLIAAGIAVTTVTIMGAGPAHADFTDPVELTDSGENTEEGEFGEYAIDVNHPGSCLVVQNHTGGRVTLRLNYPTSGGKWQFAHDEVGVLSRKGKVVTSPSGRWNVRTNPPIRFNWVYDDDLNDRKGCNGSWVLTMN
;
A
#
# COMPACT_ATOMS: atom_id res chain seq x y z
N MET A 1 -5.21 44.31 44.82
CA MET A 1 -3.99 44.34 45.65
C MET A 1 -2.89 43.59 44.91
N LYS A 2 -1.71 44.20 44.83
CA LYS A 2 -0.47 43.63 44.27
C LYS A 2 0.11 42.59 45.23
N THR A 3 0.71 41.53 44.69
CA THR A 3 1.94 40.93 45.26
C THR A 3 2.76 40.28 44.15
N LEU A 4 3.94 40.85 43.92
CA LEU A 4 5.08 40.32 43.18
C LEU A 4 5.92 39.44 44.12
N GLY A 5 6.65 38.47 43.58
CA GLY A 5 7.76 37.80 44.26
C GLY A 5 8.46 36.77 43.37
N LEU A 6 9.74 37.00 43.06
CA LEU A 6 10.57 36.39 42.02
C LEU A 6 11.45 35.20 42.50
N ILE A 7 11.72 34.29 41.54
CA ILE A 7 12.92 33.46 41.20
C ILE A 7 13.68 32.67 42.28
N ALA A 8 13.94 31.38 42.01
CA ALA A 8 15.28 30.76 42.12
C ALA A 8 15.37 29.46 41.29
N ALA A 9 16.50 29.29 40.58
CA ALA A 9 16.82 28.20 39.67
C ALA A 9 17.38 26.94 40.37
N GLY A 10 17.35 25.80 39.69
CA GLY A 10 18.11 24.60 40.05
C GLY A 10 17.98 23.48 39.02
N ILE A 11 18.98 23.35 38.15
CA ILE A 11 19.13 22.22 37.22
C ILE A 11 19.79 21.07 37.99
N ALA A 12 19.24 19.86 37.89
CA ALA A 12 19.96 18.64 38.26
C ALA A 12 19.76 17.58 37.18
N VAL A 13 20.85 17.31 36.45
CA VAL A 13 21.00 16.20 35.52
C VAL A 13 21.37 14.97 36.33
N THR A 14 20.62 13.87 36.19
CA THR A 14 21.03 12.56 36.71
C THR A 14 21.17 11.58 35.57
N THR A 15 22.41 11.15 35.36
CA THR A 15 22.91 10.18 34.39
C THR A 15 22.43 8.77 34.71
N VAL A 16 21.98 8.06 33.68
CA VAL A 16 21.66 6.63 33.72
C VAL A 16 22.95 5.83 33.49
N THR A 17 23.36 5.03 34.47
CA THR A 17 24.39 4.00 34.32
C THR A 17 23.74 2.63 34.54
N ILE A 18 23.56 1.88 33.46
CA ILE A 18 23.32 0.43 33.52
C ILE A 18 24.61 -0.23 33.05
N MET A 19 25.38 -0.79 33.98
CA MET A 19 26.49 -1.68 33.69
C MET A 19 25.93 -3.09 33.51
N GLY A 20 26.06 -3.63 32.31
CA GLY A 20 25.90 -5.06 32.03
C GLY A 20 27.14 -5.54 31.28
N ALA A 21 27.90 -6.42 31.90
CA ALA A 21 29.10 -7.03 31.35
C ALA A 21 28.77 -8.23 30.45
N GLY A 22 29.52 -8.39 29.36
CA GLY A 22 29.59 -9.60 28.56
C GLY A 22 30.61 -9.42 27.42
N PRO A 23 31.61 -10.32 27.27
CA PRO A 23 32.70 -10.14 26.30
C PRO A 23 32.28 -10.49 24.88
N ALA A 24 33.01 -9.89 23.95
CA ALA A 24 32.89 -10.01 22.51
C ALA A 24 33.14 -11.44 22.00
N HIS A 25 32.33 -11.84 21.03
CA HIS A 25 32.74 -12.74 19.97
C HIS A 25 32.44 -12.03 18.65
N ALA A 26 33.49 -11.49 18.02
CA ALA A 26 33.45 -11.14 16.61
C ALA A 26 33.71 -12.44 15.84
N ASP A 27 32.74 -12.87 15.04
CA ASP A 27 33.03 -13.74 13.91
C ASP A 27 32.36 -13.16 12.67
N PHE A 28 33.12 -13.19 11.59
CA PHE A 28 32.97 -12.39 10.40
C PHE A 28 32.69 -13.36 9.27
N THR A 29 31.46 -13.40 8.74
CA THR A 29 31.08 -13.63 7.33
C THR A 29 29.62 -14.08 7.23
N ASP A 30 28.76 -13.26 6.64
CA ASP A 30 27.95 -13.65 5.48
C ASP A 30 27.31 -12.40 4.86
N PRO A 31 27.20 -12.29 3.52
CA PRO A 31 26.46 -11.20 2.91
C PRO A 31 24.99 -11.36 3.31
N VAL A 32 24.41 -10.33 3.91
CA VAL A 32 22.96 -10.24 4.03
C VAL A 32 22.43 -10.05 2.62
N GLU A 33 22.19 -11.18 1.97
CA GLU A 33 21.22 -11.36 0.93
C GLU A 33 19.97 -10.57 1.34
N LEU A 34 19.52 -9.67 0.49
CA LEU A 34 18.25 -8.95 0.63
C LEU A 34 17.10 -9.96 0.58
N THR A 35 16.95 -10.74 1.64
CA THR A 35 15.75 -11.50 1.95
C THR A 35 14.77 -10.53 2.59
N ASP A 36 14.25 -9.61 1.78
CA ASP A 36 13.03 -8.91 2.17
C ASP A 36 11.84 -9.84 1.88
N SER A 37 11.59 -10.70 2.87
CA SER A 37 10.24 -11.06 3.30
C SER A 37 9.35 -11.73 2.25
N GLY A 38 9.81 -12.88 1.76
CA GLY A 38 8.93 -13.91 1.23
C GLY A 38 8.07 -14.51 2.34
N GLU A 39 7.02 -13.81 2.77
CA GLU A 39 5.98 -14.41 3.60
C GLU A 39 4.59 -13.92 3.18
N ASN A 40 3.93 -14.72 2.34
CA ASN A 40 2.51 -14.70 2.03
C ASN A 40 2.13 -16.07 1.47
N THR A 41 2.12 -17.08 2.34
CA THR A 41 1.64 -18.43 2.03
C THR A 41 0.12 -18.43 1.82
N GLU A 42 -0.29 -18.32 0.55
CA GLU A 42 -1.34 -19.13 -0.10
C GLU A 42 -0.95 -19.22 -1.58
N GLU A 43 -0.28 -20.32 -1.92
CA GLU A 43 0.39 -20.60 -3.18
C GLU A 43 -0.58 -20.60 -4.37
N GLY A 44 -0.56 -19.51 -5.12
CA GLY A 44 -1.03 -19.44 -6.49
C GLY A 44 -0.13 -18.46 -7.23
N GLU A 45 0.11 -18.71 -8.52
CA GLU A 45 0.87 -17.80 -9.38
C GLU A 45 0.16 -16.43 -9.36
N PHE A 46 0.83 -15.39 -8.89
CA PHE A 46 0.29 -14.04 -9.00
C PHE A 46 0.72 -13.47 -10.35
N GLY A 47 -0.24 -13.10 -11.20
CA GLY A 47 0.05 -12.27 -12.37
C GLY A 47 0.26 -10.81 -11.96
N GLU A 48 1.20 -10.12 -12.59
CA GLU A 48 1.43 -8.68 -12.37
C GLU A 48 1.03 -7.89 -13.61
N TYR A 49 0.28 -6.80 -13.39
CA TYR A 49 -0.35 -6.02 -14.44
C TYR A 49 -0.20 -4.54 -14.14
N ALA A 50 0.24 -3.77 -15.13
CA ALA A 50 0.46 -2.35 -14.99
C ALA A 50 -0.06 -1.56 -16.18
N ILE A 51 -0.44 -0.31 -15.91
CA ILE A 51 -0.70 0.72 -16.90
C ILE A 51 0.17 1.94 -16.58
N ASP A 52 1.09 2.27 -17.49
CA ASP A 52 2.08 3.34 -17.36
C ASP A 52 1.67 4.56 -18.21
N VAL A 53 0.39 4.94 -18.09
CA VAL A 53 -0.18 6.12 -18.76
C VAL A 53 -0.64 7.12 -17.72
N ASN A 54 -0.32 8.40 -17.95
CA ASN A 54 -0.44 9.45 -16.97
C ASN A 54 -1.87 10.04 -16.94
N HIS A 55 -2.61 9.72 -15.87
CA HIS A 55 -3.93 10.28 -15.56
C HIS A 55 -4.03 10.65 -14.07
N PRO A 56 -3.36 11.74 -13.63
CA PRO A 56 -3.21 12.08 -12.22
C PRO A 56 -4.55 12.18 -11.50
N GLY A 57 -4.63 11.62 -10.29
CA GLY A 57 -5.85 11.62 -9.49
C GLY A 57 -6.89 10.59 -9.93
N SER A 58 -6.59 9.75 -10.93
CA SER A 58 -7.50 8.67 -11.31
C SER A 58 -7.71 7.67 -10.18
N CYS A 59 -8.87 7.04 -10.21
CA CYS A 59 -9.20 5.87 -9.39
C CYS A 59 -9.05 4.57 -10.19
N LEU A 60 -9.15 3.44 -9.50
CA LEU A 60 -9.16 2.12 -10.13
C LEU A 60 -10.49 1.41 -9.91
N VAL A 61 -11.21 1.17 -10.99
CA VAL A 61 -12.38 0.29 -11.06
C VAL A 61 -11.94 -1.07 -11.57
N VAL A 62 -12.43 -2.12 -10.93
CA VAL A 62 -12.20 -3.50 -11.30
C VAL A 62 -13.51 -4.12 -11.72
N GLN A 63 -13.49 -4.82 -12.85
CA GLN A 63 -14.60 -5.64 -13.35
C GLN A 63 -14.10 -7.07 -13.47
N ASN A 64 -14.67 -7.99 -12.70
CA ASN A 64 -14.25 -9.38 -12.73
C ASN A 64 -15.23 -10.24 -13.55
N HIS A 65 -14.94 -10.47 -14.82
CA HIS A 65 -15.67 -11.42 -15.69
C HIS A 65 -15.00 -12.80 -15.76
N THR A 66 -13.98 -13.06 -14.94
CA THR A 66 -13.41 -14.41 -14.83
C THR A 66 -14.45 -15.37 -14.25
N GLY A 67 -14.33 -16.67 -14.50
CA GLY A 67 -15.25 -17.70 -13.97
C GLY A 67 -15.17 -17.93 -12.45
N GLY A 68 -14.48 -17.08 -11.68
CA GLY A 68 -14.24 -17.28 -10.26
C GLY A 68 -13.91 -16.02 -9.48
N ARG A 69 -13.51 -16.19 -8.22
CA ARG A 69 -13.07 -15.09 -7.36
C ARG A 69 -11.62 -14.73 -7.70
N VAL A 70 -11.34 -13.44 -7.87
CA VAL A 70 -9.98 -12.91 -8.04
C VAL A 70 -9.57 -12.11 -6.81
N THR A 71 -8.39 -12.40 -6.27
CA THR A 71 -7.74 -11.56 -5.26
C THR A 71 -6.83 -10.57 -5.95
N LEU A 72 -7.07 -9.28 -5.78
CA LEU A 72 -6.20 -8.21 -6.26
C LEU A 72 -5.38 -7.62 -5.10
N ARG A 73 -4.08 -7.47 -5.32
CA ARG A 73 -3.14 -6.77 -4.46
C ARG A 73 -2.60 -5.55 -5.20
N LEU A 74 -2.42 -4.44 -4.49
CA LEU A 74 -1.90 -3.20 -5.08
C LEU A 74 -0.41 -3.06 -4.75
N ASN A 75 0.42 -2.92 -5.79
CA ASN A 75 1.84 -2.59 -5.67
C ASN A 75 2.07 -1.08 -5.70
N TYR A 76 1.33 -0.36 -6.58
CA TYR A 76 1.37 1.10 -6.72
C TYR A 76 -0.04 1.62 -7.04
N PRO A 77 -0.52 2.75 -6.46
CA PRO A 77 0.19 3.81 -5.73
C PRO A 77 0.49 3.53 -4.25
N THR A 78 -0.14 2.53 -3.66
CA THR A 78 0.11 2.16 -2.25
C THR A 78 0.41 0.68 -2.16
N SER A 79 1.49 0.30 -1.49
CA SER A 79 1.75 -1.09 -1.14
C SER A 79 0.83 -1.52 0.02
N GLY A 80 0.32 -2.76 -0.04
CA GLY A 80 -0.38 -3.39 1.09
C GLY A 80 -1.91 -3.31 1.10
N GLY A 81 -2.55 -3.01 -0.03
CA GLY A 81 -4.00 -3.20 -0.19
C GLY A 81 -4.34 -4.57 -0.78
N LYS A 82 -5.36 -5.24 -0.24
CA LYS A 82 -5.92 -6.51 -0.76
C LYS A 82 -7.44 -6.35 -0.94
N TRP A 83 -7.92 -6.68 -2.12
CA TRP A 83 -9.35 -6.70 -2.48
C TRP A 83 -9.70 -8.05 -3.07
N GLN A 84 -10.94 -8.46 -2.89
CA GLN A 84 -11.48 -9.68 -3.48
C GLN A 84 -12.69 -9.30 -4.30
N PHE A 85 -12.75 -9.83 -5.51
CA PHE A 85 -13.87 -9.62 -6.43
C PHE A 85 -14.45 -10.99 -6.77
N ALA A 86 -15.73 -11.20 -6.49
CA ALA A 86 -16.48 -12.38 -6.94
C ALA A 86 -16.68 -12.36 -8.47
N HIS A 87 -17.15 -13.47 -9.03
CA HIS A 87 -17.56 -13.54 -10.43
C HIS A 87 -18.64 -12.49 -10.72
N ASP A 88 -18.46 -11.75 -11.82
CA ASP A 88 -19.26 -10.62 -12.28
C ASP A 88 -19.36 -9.44 -11.30
N GLU A 89 -18.45 -9.35 -10.33
CA GLU A 89 -18.37 -8.20 -9.45
C GLU A 89 -17.69 -7.01 -10.11
N VAL A 90 -18.28 -5.83 -9.92
CA VAL A 90 -17.70 -4.54 -10.32
C VAL A 90 -17.54 -3.65 -9.10
N GLY A 91 -16.34 -3.11 -8.88
CA GLY A 91 -16.07 -2.26 -7.72
C GLY A 91 -14.92 -1.29 -7.93
N VAL A 92 -14.99 -0.15 -7.26
CA VAL A 92 -13.87 0.80 -7.16
C VAL A 92 -13.00 0.43 -5.96
N LEU A 93 -11.68 0.45 -6.13
CA LEU A 93 -10.76 0.23 -5.02
C LEU A 93 -11.00 1.29 -3.95
N SER A 94 -11.32 0.83 -2.75
CA SER A 94 -11.51 1.69 -1.59
C SER A 94 -10.84 1.12 -0.35
N ARG A 95 -10.40 2.01 0.53
CA ARG A 95 -9.77 1.69 1.81
C ARG A 95 -10.36 2.59 2.89
N LYS A 96 -10.87 2.00 3.97
CA LYS A 96 -11.52 2.74 5.08
C LYS A 96 -12.61 3.71 4.58
N GLY A 97 -13.43 3.28 3.61
CA GLY A 97 -14.53 4.06 3.05
C GLY A 97 -14.13 5.18 2.07
N LYS A 98 -12.84 5.32 1.74
CA LYS A 98 -12.35 6.29 0.75
C LYS A 98 -11.83 5.58 -0.48
N VAL A 99 -12.07 6.14 -1.66
CA VAL A 99 -11.49 5.64 -2.91
C VAL A 99 -9.97 5.75 -2.87
N VAL A 100 -9.29 4.79 -3.47
CA VAL A 100 -7.84 4.84 -3.68
C VAL A 100 -7.60 5.61 -4.97
N THR A 101 -6.76 6.63 -4.91
CA THR A 101 -6.37 7.47 -6.04
C THR A 101 -4.89 7.27 -6.36
N SER A 102 -4.52 7.26 -7.64
CA SER A 102 -3.13 7.28 -8.07
C SER A 102 -2.64 8.71 -8.33
N PRO A 103 -1.63 9.19 -7.58
CA PRO A 103 -1.09 10.54 -7.80
C PRO A 103 -0.53 10.77 -9.21
N SER A 104 0.05 9.73 -9.82
CA SER A 104 0.55 9.79 -11.20
C SER A 104 -0.43 9.25 -12.23
N GLY A 105 -1.56 8.72 -11.80
CA GLY A 105 -2.51 8.03 -12.67
C GLY A 105 -2.11 6.65 -13.16
N ARG A 106 -0.91 6.20 -12.79
CA ARG A 106 -0.39 4.87 -13.12
C ARG A 106 -0.85 3.86 -12.09
N TRP A 107 -0.95 2.61 -12.50
CA TRP A 107 -1.37 1.52 -11.62
C TRP A 107 -0.49 0.31 -11.82
N ASN A 108 -0.16 -0.37 -10.72
CA ASN A 108 0.48 -1.69 -10.74
C ASN A 108 -0.24 -2.57 -9.72
N VAL A 109 -0.82 -3.66 -10.22
CA VAL A 109 -1.60 -4.61 -9.44
C VAL A 109 -1.08 -6.03 -9.65
N ARG A 110 -1.27 -6.87 -8.65
CA ARG A 110 -1.05 -8.30 -8.71
C ARG A 110 -2.36 -9.03 -8.49
N THR A 111 -2.67 -10.03 -9.29
CA THR A 111 -3.87 -10.84 -9.10
C THR A 111 -3.56 -12.31 -8.91
N ASN A 112 -4.37 -12.99 -8.11
CA ASN A 112 -4.40 -14.45 -8.02
C ASN A 112 -5.86 -14.91 -8.16
N PRO A 113 -6.18 -15.76 -9.15
CA PRO A 113 -5.27 -16.31 -10.18
C PRO A 113 -4.76 -15.24 -11.17
N PRO A 114 -3.78 -15.57 -12.03
CA PRO A 114 -3.45 -14.74 -13.19
C PRO A 114 -4.67 -14.63 -14.12
N ILE A 115 -4.85 -13.47 -14.73
CA ILE A 115 -6.01 -13.11 -15.53
C ILE A 115 -5.62 -12.75 -16.96
N ARG A 116 -6.57 -12.85 -17.88
CA ARG A 116 -6.55 -12.02 -19.10
C ARG A 116 -7.16 -10.67 -18.75
N PHE A 117 -6.64 -9.60 -19.33
CA PHE A 117 -7.03 -8.27 -18.90
C PHE A 117 -7.13 -7.27 -20.05
N ASN A 118 -7.93 -6.24 -19.82
CA ASN A 118 -7.99 -5.04 -20.64
C ASN A 118 -8.02 -3.81 -19.73
N TRP A 119 -7.39 -2.72 -20.18
CA TRP A 119 -7.42 -1.43 -19.51
C TRP A 119 -8.16 -0.42 -20.39
N VAL A 120 -9.15 0.25 -19.80
CA VAL A 120 -9.85 1.37 -20.45
C VAL A 120 -9.87 2.53 -19.48
N TYR A 121 -9.62 3.73 -19.98
CA TYR A 121 -9.78 4.94 -19.19
C TYR A 121 -11.14 5.57 -19.46
N ASP A 122 -11.79 6.03 -18.41
CA ASP A 122 -13.04 6.79 -18.47
C ASP A 122 -12.85 8.10 -17.68
N ASP A 123 -12.95 9.23 -18.39
CA ASP A 123 -12.72 10.57 -17.84
C ASP A 123 -13.79 11.00 -16.84
N ASP A 124 -15.03 10.49 -16.93
CA ASP A 124 -16.16 10.92 -16.09
C ASP A 124 -16.41 9.99 -14.89
N LEU A 125 -15.79 8.81 -14.90
CA LEU A 125 -16.10 7.76 -13.95
C LEU A 125 -15.52 8.04 -12.56
N ASN A 126 -16.41 8.05 -11.56
CA ASN A 126 -16.14 8.31 -10.14
C ASN A 126 -15.65 9.74 -9.79
N ASP A 127 -15.81 10.72 -10.67
CA ASP A 127 -15.43 12.11 -10.38
C ASP A 127 -16.12 12.67 -9.13
N ARG A 128 -17.41 12.34 -8.96
CA ARG A 128 -18.19 12.72 -7.76
C ARG A 128 -17.70 12.07 -6.46
N LYS A 129 -16.80 11.08 -6.54
CA LYS A 129 -16.17 10.44 -5.38
C LYS A 129 -14.76 10.98 -5.09
N GLY A 130 -14.33 12.02 -5.81
CA GLY A 130 -13.02 12.65 -5.64
C GLY A 130 -11.93 12.08 -6.55
N CYS A 131 -12.30 11.34 -7.60
CA CYS A 131 -11.40 10.90 -8.65
C CYS A 131 -11.31 11.99 -9.73
N ASN A 132 -10.25 11.96 -10.53
CA ASN A 132 -10.15 12.68 -11.80
C ASN A 132 -10.13 11.61 -12.89
N GLY A 133 -11.30 11.09 -13.24
CA GLY A 133 -11.51 9.88 -14.03
C GLY A 133 -11.13 8.57 -13.32
N SER A 134 -11.31 7.46 -14.03
CA SER A 134 -10.96 6.12 -13.54
C SER A 134 -10.34 5.26 -14.63
N TRP A 135 -9.31 4.51 -14.25
CA TRP A 135 -8.94 3.30 -14.98
C TRP A 135 -9.92 2.18 -14.66
N VAL A 136 -10.38 1.50 -15.69
CA VAL A 136 -11.18 0.28 -15.62
C VAL A 136 -10.28 -0.89 -16.00
N LEU A 137 -10.02 -1.76 -15.03
CA LEU A 137 -9.37 -3.05 -15.22
C LEU A 137 -10.44 -4.13 -15.39
N THR A 138 -10.63 -4.59 -16.61
CA THR A 138 -11.53 -5.70 -16.92
C THR A 138 -10.74 -7.01 -16.90
N MET A 139 -11.10 -7.93 -16.01
CA MET A 139 -10.49 -9.25 -15.84
C MET A 139 -11.37 -10.29 -16.54
N ASN A 140 -10.80 -11.14 -17.39
CA ASN A 140 -11.51 -12.15 -18.19
C ASN A 140 -10.92 -13.53 -17.98
#